data_AF-A0A6P0S8F6-F1
#
_entry.id   AF-A0A6P0S8F6-F1
#
_cell.length_a   1.000
_cell.length_b   1.000
_cell.length_c   1.000
_cell.angle_alpha   90.00
_cell.angle_beta   90.00
_cell.angle_gamma   90.00
#
_symmetry.space_group_name_H-M   'P 1'
#
loop_
_entity.id
_entity.type
_entity.pdbx_description
1 polymer ?
#
loop_
_entity_poly.entity_id
_entity_poly.type
_entity_poly.pdbx_seq_one_letter_code
_entity_poly.pdbx_strand_id
1 'polypeptide(L)' 'MGYNPSDSVVNPQLQSWDHNNLYICGSSVFPAEGTTNPTDTIAALAFPLAKTLAARLETGK' A
#
# COMPACT_ATOMS: atom_id res chain seq x y z
N MET A 1 -1.17 4.60 -6.16
CA MET A 1 0.09 3.84 -6.01
C MET A 1 0.91 4.04 -7.26
N GLY A 2 2.21 4.26 -7.15
CA GLY A 2 3.05 4.48 -8.33
C GLY A 2 4.54 4.32 -8.03
N TYR A 3 5.37 4.53 -9.05
CA TYR A 3 6.83 4.44 -8.92
C TYR A 3 7.49 5.80 -8.67
N ASN A 4 6.73 6.90 -8.74
CA ASN A 4 7.23 8.25 -8.57
C ASN A 4 6.36 9.05 -7.57
N PRO A 5 6.94 9.75 -6.58
CA PRO A 5 6.19 10.63 -5.69
C PRO A 5 5.51 11.81 -6.39
N SER A 6 5.95 12.24 -7.57
CA SER A 6 5.36 13.40 -8.26
C SER A 6 3.94 13.15 -8.80
N ASP A 7 3.56 11.89 -8.98
CA ASP A 7 2.27 11.48 -9.57
C ASP A 7 1.54 10.41 -8.74
N SER A 8 2.02 10.10 -7.53
CA SER A 8 1.41 9.09 -6.68
C SER A 8 1.59 9.40 -5.20
N VAL A 9 0.64 8.93 -4.38
CA VAL A 9 0.64 9.17 -2.91
C VAL A 9 1.40 8.08 -2.15
N VAL A 10 1.44 6.86 -2.70
CA VAL A 10 2.13 5.72 -2.10
C VAL A 10 2.97 4.97 -3.13
N ASN A 11 4.05 4.37 -2.66
CA ASN A 11 4.90 3.47 -3.45
C ASN A 11 4.24 2.08 -3.64
N PRO A 12 4.85 1.15 -4.40
CA PRO A 12 4.29 -0.19 -4.63
C PRO A 12 4.15 -1.05 -3.36
N GLN A 13 4.82 -0.67 -2.26
CA GLN A 13 4.72 -1.30 -0.95
C GLN A 13 3.62 -0.65 -0.07
N LEU A 14 2.77 0.20 -0.66
CA LEU A 14 1.66 0.89 0.00
C LEU A 14 2.10 1.90 1.07
N GLN A 15 3.37 2.27 1.08
CA GLN A 15 3.96 3.24 2.00
C GLN A 15 3.81 4.65 1.44
N SER A 16 3.47 5.61 2.30
CA SER A 16 3.47 7.03 1.96
C SER A 16 4.88 7.49 1.56
N TRP A 17 4.97 8.37 0.57
CA TRP A 17 6.23 9.03 0.22
C TRP A 17 6.69 10.02 1.31
N ASP A 18 5.76 10.63 2.03
CA ASP A 18 6.03 11.69 3.01
C ASP A 18 6.40 11.14 4.40
N HIS A 19 5.95 9.92 4.73
CA HIS A 19 6.08 9.35 6.06
C HIS A 19 6.53 7.89 6.02
N ASN A 20 7.68 7.60 6.63
CA ASN A 20 8.31 6.28 6.60
C ASN A 20 7.57 5.19 7.39
N ASN A 21 6.62 5.54 8.24
CA ASN A 21 5.83 4.63 9.08
C ASN A 21 4.31 4.72 8.79
N LEU A 22 3.92 5.40 7.71
CA LEU A 22 2.53 5.52 7.28
C LEU A 22 2.26 4.65 6.06
N TYR A 23 1.21 3.84 6.14
CA TYR A 23 0.79 2.93 5.07
C TYR A 23 -0.70 3.10 4.80
N ILE A 24 -1.09 2.98 3.54
CA ILE A 24 -2.49 3.10 3.11
C ILE A 24 -2.88 1.83 2.36
N CYS A 25 -3.89 1.12 2.87
CA CYS A 25 -4.42 -0.08 2.23
C CYS A 25 -5.92 0.10 1.97
N GLY A 26 -6.32 0.14 0.71
CA GLY A 26 -7.69 0.37 0.28
C GLY A 26 -7.78 0.66 -1.21
N SER A 27 -8.98 0.84 -1.74
CA SER A 27 -9.18 1.16 -3.17
C SER A 27 -8.58 2.51 -3.58
N SER A 28 -8.41 3.44 -2.63
CA SER A 28 -7.80 4.76 -2.88
C SER A 28 -6.38 4.71 -3.44
N VAL A 29 -5.69 3.57 -3.29
CA VAL A 29 -4.33 3.41 -3.81
C VAL A 29 -4.29 2.83 -5.21
N PHE A 30 -5.41 2.44 -5.80
CA PHE A 30 -5.44 1.85 -7.13
C PHE A 30 -4.98 2.89 -8.18
N PRO A 31 -4.01 2.55 -9.06
CA PRO A 31 -3.53 3.48 -10.09
C PRO A 31 -4.55 3.68 -11.23
N ALA A 32 -5.52 2.78 -11.36
CA ALA A 32 -6.56 2.81 -12.36
C ALA A 32 -7.85 2.22 -11.79
N GLU A 33 -8.98 2.57 -12.41
CA GLU A 33 -10.27 1.98 -12.11
C GLU A 33 -10.33 0.51 -12.58
N GLY A 34 -11.01 -0.33 -11.81
CA GLY A 34 -11.31 -1.72 -12.17
C GLY A 34 -12.81 -1.92 -12.37
N THR A 35 -13.20 -2.93 -13.15
CA THR A 35 -14.62 -3.22 -13.45
C THR A 35 -15.31 -4.12 -12.42
N THR A 36 -14.52 -4.75 -11.55
CA THR A 36 -14.99 -5.70 -10.53
C THR A 36 -14.93 -5.06 -9.15
N ASN A 37 -15.73 -5.57 -8.22
CA ASN A 37 -15.71 -5.13 -6.82
C ASN A 37 -14.28 -5.14 -6.24
N PRO A 38 -13.84 -4.07 -5.56
CA PRO A 38 -12.44 -3.89 -5.18
C PRO A 38 -12.01 -4.74 -3.98
N THR A 39 -12.96 -5.35 -3.26
CA THR A 39 -12.71 -6.00 -1.96
C THR A 39 -11.64 -7.08 -2.05
N ASP A 40 -11.70 -7.95 -3.06
CA ASP A 40 -10.72 -9.04 -3.21
C ASP A 40 -9.33 -8.51 -3.54
N THR A 41 -9.25 -7.46 -4.38
CA THR A 41 -7.98 -6.78 -4.67
C THR A 41 -7.42 -6.10 -3.43
N ILE A 42 -8.26 -5.46 -2.61
CA ILE A 42 -7.83 -4.86 -1.33
C ILE A 42 -7.31 -5.95 -0.38
N ALA A 43 -7.98 -7.10 -0.28
CA ALA A 43 -7.52 -8.22 0.53
C ALA A 43 -6.17 -8.78 0.04
N ALA A 44 -5.98 -8.88 -1.28
CA ALA A 44 -4.73 -9.30 -1.89
C ALA A 44 -3.57 -8.33 -1.60
N LEU A 45 -3.84 -7.02 -1.49
CA LEU A 45 -2.86 -6.01 -1.08
C LEU A 45 -2.57 -6.06 0.43
N ALA A 46 -3.58 -6.31 1.25
CA ALA A 46 -3.44 -6.34 2.72
C ALA A 46 -2.52 -7.47 3.19
N PHE A 47 -2.56 -8.63 2.56
CA PHE A 47 -1.77 -9.80 2.96
C PHE A 47 -0.25 -9.59 2.94
N PRO A 48 0.38 -9.15 1.83
CA PRO A 48 1.81 -8.84 1.81
C PRO A 48 2.18 -7.63 2.66
N LEU A 49 1.29 -6.63 2.78
CA LEU A 49 1.51 -5.49 3.66
C LEU A 49 1.59 -5.93 5.12
N ALA A 50 0.67 -6.79 5.58
CA ALA A 50 0.69 -7.32 6.94
C ALA A 50 2.00 -8.04 7.28
N LYS A 51 2.54 -8.84 6.34
CA LYS A 51 3.86 -9.48 6.51
C LYS A 51 4.99 -8.45 6.65
N THR A 52 4.95 -7.40 5.84
CA THR A 52 5.93 -6.31 5.89
C THR A 52 5.88 -5.58 7.22
N LEU A 53 4.68 -5.24 7.70
CA LEU A 53 4.49 -4.56 8.97
C LEU A 53 4.93 -5.43 10.15
N ALA A 54 4.59 -6.72 10.17
CA ALA A 54 5.04 -7.64 11.20
C ALA A 54 6.57 -7.68 11.31
N ALA A 55 7.27 -7.84 10.17
CA ALA A 55 8.73 -7.84 10.14
C ALA A 55 9.35 -6.49 10.58
N ARG A 56 8.70 -5.36 10.24
CA ARG A 56 9.15 -4.03 10.70
C ARG A 56 9.02 -3.86 12.21
N LEU A 57 7.89 -4.31 12.78
CA LEU A 57 7.66 -4.26 14.22
C LEU A 57 8.66 -5.13 14.99
N GLU A 58 9.01 -6.31 14.47
CA GLU A 58 10.06 -7.17 15.06
C GLU A 58 11.45 -6.52 15.02
N THR A 59 11.75 -5.75 13.97
CA THR A 59 13.06 -5.11 13.79
C THR A 59 13.16 -3.73 14.45
N GLY A 60 12.06 -3.19 14.98
CA GLY A 60 12.01 -1.87 15.62
C GLY A 60 12.30 -0.70 14.66
N LYS A 61 12.09 -0.91 13.35
CA LYS A 61 12.37 0.07 12.29
C LYS A 61 11.11 0.61 11.62
#